data_AF-A0A382YDR9-F1
#
_entry.id   AF-A0A382YDR9-F1
#
_cell.length_a   1.000
_cell.length_b   1.000
_cell.length_c   1.000
_cell.angle_alpha   90.00
_cell.angle_beta   90.00
_cell.angle_gamma   90.00
#
_symmetry.space_group_name_H-M   'P 1'
#
loop_
_entity.id
_entity.type
_entity.pdbx_description
1 polymer ?
#
loop_
_entity_poly.entity_id
_entity_poly.type
_entity_poly.pdbx_seq_one_letter_code
_entity_poly.pdbx_strand_id
1 'polypeptide(L)'
;MKNIEVSKIIDPMPASDGAGVKLKRSIGVEPNYFDPFLMLDEFGSENKDDYIGGFPPHPHRGIETVTYMLAGEFEHEDSTGAKGRMSSGDVQWMKTGGGIIHSEMPAMTEGKLHGFQLWVNMPAKLKMNKPEYIYIDSKQMQTHKDSEKKIKIIAGKFLNSEGQLKVIMLNQYILMLSLKKIKSLILISHLLTILLFI
;
A
#
# COMPACT_ATOMS: atom_id res chain seq x y z
N MET A 1 1.57 7.33 -26.50
CA MET A 1 2.22 6.99 -25.23
C MET A 1 3.67 6.65 -25.56
N LYS A 2 4.67 7.12 -24.81
CA LYS A 2 6.05 6.64 -25.00
C LYS A 2 6.06 5.13 -24.72
N ASN A 3 6.81 4.36 -25.50
CA ASN A 3 7.05 2.96 -25.16
C ASN A 3 7.77 2.93 -23.81
N ILE A 4 7.17 2.24 -22.85
CA ILE A 4 7.74 2.03 -21.53
C ILE A 4 8.27 0.60 -21.51
N GLU A 5 9.55 0.47 -21.19
CA GLU A 5 10.21 -0.82 -21.05
C GLU A 5 10.46 -1.12 -19.56
N VAL A 6 10.39 -2.40 -19.20
CA VAL A 6 10.72 -2.86 -17.85
C VAL A 6 12.23 -2.79 -17.67
N SER A 7 12.70 -1.93 -16.78
CA SER A 7 14.14 -1.80 -16.50
C SER A 7 14.65 -2.82 -15.50
N LYS A 8 13.81 -3.24 -14.54
CA LYS A 8 14.14 -4.22 -13.50
C LYS A 8 12.88 -4.91 -12.98
N ILE A 9 13.01 -6.21 -12.72
CA ILE A 9 12.06 -7.01 -11.93
C ILE A 9 12.72 -7.28 -10.58
N ILE A 10 11.96 -7.09 -9.50
CA ILE A 10 12.43 -7.33 -8.14
C ILE A 10 11.60 -8.47 -7.56
N ASP A 11 12.25 -9.60 -7.27
CA ASP A 11 11.62 -10.71 -6.57
C ASP A 11 11.57 -10.39 -5.07
N PRO A 12 10.38 -10.52 -4.43
CA PRO A 12 10.24 -10.19 -3.02
C PRO A 12 10.90 -11.25 -2.14
N MET A 13 11.63 -10.82 -1.11
CA MET A 13 12.33 -11.68 -0.17
C MET A 13 11.50 -11.93 1.09
N PRO A 14 11.51 -13.14 1.68
CA PRO A 14 10.89 -13.39 2.97
C PRO A 14 11.44 -12.44 4.05
N ALA A 15 10.54 -11.88 4.86
CA ALA A 15 10.89 -11.04 6.00
C ALA A 15 9.84 -11.19 7.11
N SER A 16 10.08 -10.53 8.24
CA SER A 16 9.13 -10.47 9.34
C SER A 16 9.18 -9.11 10.02
N ASP A 17 8.03 -8.66 10.53
CA ASP A 17 7.87 -7.35 11.17
C ASP A 17 6.74 -7.42 12.22
N GLY A 18 6.53 -6.33 12.96
CA GLY A 18 5.54 -6.27 14.04
C GLY A 18 5.79 -7.32 15.12
N ALA A 19 4.74 -7.99 15.58
CA ALA A 19 4.83 -9.08 16.55
C ALA A 19 5.06 -10.45 15.87
N GLY A 20 6.00 -10.51 14.92
CA GLY A 20 6.38 -11.74 14.22
C GLY A 20 5.51 -12.06 12.99
N VAL A 21 4.84 -11.05 12.42
CA VAL A 21 4.08 -11.20 11.18
C VAL A 21 5.03 -11.61 10.06
N LYS A 22 4.70 -12.67 9.32
CA LYS A 22 5.46 -13.09 8.14
C LYS A 22 4.99 -12.33 6.92
N LEU A 23 5.93 -11.83 6.14
CA LEU A 23 5.67 -11.05 4.94
C LEU A 23 6.75 -11.28 3.89
N LYS A 24 6.57 -10.70 2.71
CA LYS A 24 7.62 -10.62 1.70
C LYS A 24 7.87 -9.17 1.33
N ARG A 25 9.13 -8.75 1.33
CA ARG A 25 9.56 -7.37 1.05
C ARG A 25 10.25 -7.28 -0.30
N SER A 26 9.86 -6.30 -1.12
CA SER A 26 10.47 -6.04 -2.44
C SER A 26 11.23 -4.72 -2.48
N ILE A 27 10.56 -3.59 -2.25
CA ILE A 27 11.21 -2.29 -2.06
C ILE A 27 11.63 -2.16 -0.60
N GLY A 28 12.81 -1.60 -0.33
CA GLY A 28 13.33 -1.41 1.03
C GLY A 28 14.33 -2.48 1.49
N VAL A 29 14.84 -3.33 0.58
CA VAL A 29 15.93 -4.29 0.84
C VAL A 29 17.22 -3.79 0.17
N GLU A 30 18.16 -3.21 0.96
CA GLU A 30 19.53 -2.72 0.66
C GLU A 30 19.77 -1.89 -0.64
N PRO A 31 20.47 -0.75 -0.53
CA PRO A 31 20.05 0.51 -1.13
C PRO A 31 19.37 0.36 -2.50
N ASN A 32 18.07 0.64 -2.54
CA ASN A 32 17.43 1.30 -3.67
C ASN A 32 16.09 1.90 -3.21
N TYR A 33 16.15 3.12 -2.67
CA TYR A 33 14.96 3.94 -2.47
C TYR A 33 14.49 4.41 -3.85
N PHE A 34 13.37 3.88 -4.32
CA PHE A 34 12.76 4.31 -5.57
C PHE A 34 11.91 5.54 -5.28
N ASP A 35 12.55 6.68 -4.99
CA ASP A 35 11.84 7.92 -4.63
C ASP A 35 10.63 8.15 -5.57
N PRO A 36 9.40 8.27 -5.03
CA PRO A 36 9.05 8.45 -3.62
C PRO A 36 8.80 7.18 -2.80
N PHE A 37 8.92 5.98 -3.36
CA PHE A 37 8.63 4.72 -2.66
C PHE A 37 9.81 4.25 -1.79
N LEU A 38 9.52 4.02 -0.51
CA LEU A 38 10.51 3.69 0.51
C LEU A 38 10.51 2.19 0.84
N MET A 39 9.35 1.56 0.83
CA MET A 39 9.16 0.17 1.21
C MET A 39 7.93 -0.42 0.54
N LEU A 40 7.98 -1.69 0.15
CA LEU A 40 6.80 -2.44 -0.27
C LEU A 40 6.79 -3.85 0.30
N ASP A 41 5.80 -4.09 1.15
CA ASP A 41 5.53 -5.38 1.78
C ASP A 41 4.25 -6.01 1.25
N GLU A 42 4.32 -7.30 0.93
CA GLU A 42 3.18 -8.20 0.80
C GLU A 42 3.04 -8.97 2.11
N PHE A 43 1.99 -8.70 2.87
CA PHE A 43 1.66 -9.48 4.06
C PHE A 43 0.52 -10.45 3.73
N GLY A 44 0.61 -11.68 4.22
CA GLY A 44 -0.50 -12.61 4.11
C GLY A 44 -0.11 -14.07 4.23
N SER A 45 -1.02 -14.84 4.83
CA SER A 45 -0.89 -16.29 5.00
C SER A 45 -2.28 -16.92 5.14
N GLU A 46 -2.36 -18.21 4.80
CA GLU A 46 -3.50 -19.05 5.16
C GLU A 46 -3.37 -19.57 6.61
N ASN A 47 -2.16 -19.54 7.18
CA ASN A 47 -1.92 -19.91 8.57
C ASN A 47 -2.04 -18.67 9.46
N LYS A 48 -3.04 -18.68 10.36
CA LYS A 48 -3.28 -17.58 11.29
C LYS A 48 -2.08 -17.23 12.17
N ASP A 49 -1.29 -18.21 12.57
CA ASP A 49 -0.16 -18.00 13.47
C ASP A 49 0.94 -17.14 12.82
N ASP A 50 0.93 -17.03 11.48
CA ASP A 50 1.86 -16.19 10.74
C ASP A 50 1.47 -14.70 10.75
N TYR A 51 0.24 -14.34 11.14
CA TYR A 51 -0.24 -12.96 11.08
C TYR A 51 -0.95 -12.46 12.34
N ILE A 52 -1.42 -13.35 13.23
CA ILE A 52 -2.31 -13.01 14.35
C ILE A 52 -1.67 -12.02 15.34
N GLY A 53 -0.34 -12.01 15.43
CA GLY A 53 0.40 -11.06 16.26
C GLY A 53 0.22 -9.60 15.82
N GLY A 54 -0.06 -9.38 14.52
CA GLY A 54 -0.26 -8.05 13.96
C GLY A 54 0.93 -7.10 14.15
N PHE A 55 0.64 -5.81 14.06
CA PHE A 55 1.58 -4.73 14.25
C PHE A 55 1.16 -3.93 15.49
N PRO A 56 1.68 -4.26 16.68
CA PRO A 56 1.35 -3.54 17.92
C PRO A 56 1.79 -2.07 17.84
N PRO A 57 1.42 -1.22 18.83
CA PRO A 57 1.72 0.21 18.79
C PRO A 57 3.17 0.54 18.41
N HIS A 58 3.35 1.23 17.28
CA HIS A 58 4.64 1.60 16.73
C HIS A 58 4.62 3.01 16.10
N PRO A 59 5.75 3.73 16.07
CA PRO A 59 5.79 5.10 15.56
C PRO A 59 6.05 5.18 14.06
N HIS A 60 5.46 6.18 13.40
CA HIS A 60 5.86 6.66 12.07
C HIS A 60 5.97 8.18 12.04
N ARG A 61 6.82 8.71 11.16
CA ARG A 61 6.99 10.16 10.94
C ARG A 61 7.50 10.47 9.54
N GLY A 62 6.94 11.51 8.92
CA GLY A 62 7.43 12.07 7.66
C GLY A 62 7.22 11.18 6.43
N ILE A 63 6.39 10.15 6.55
CA ILE A 63 6.01 9.23 5.46
C ILE A 63 4.49 9.13 5.32
N GLU A 64 4.03 8.58 4.21
CA GLU A 64 2.66 8.09 4.05
C GLU A 64 2.68 6.56 3.98
N THR A 65 1.75 5.90 4.64
CA THR A 65 1.55 4.45 4.54
C THR A 65 0.26 4.18 3.76
N VAL A 66 0.34 3.30 2.78
CA VAL A 66 -0.80 2.88 1.96
C VAL A 66 -1.01 1.38 2.17
N THR A 67 -2.05 1.03 2.91
CA THR A 67 -2.46 -0.36 3.13
C THR A 67 -3.59 -0.71 2.16
N TYR A 68 -3.44 -1.81 1.42
CA TYR A 68 -4.48 -2.34 0.53
C TYR A 68 -4.80 -3.79 0.89
N MET A 69 -6.07 -4.06 1.19
CA MET A 69 -6.54 -5.40 1.57
C MET A 69 -6.98 -6.20 0.35
N LEU A 70 -6.42 -7.40 0.17
CA LEU A 70 -6.90 -8.39 -0.80
C LEU A 70 -7.88 -9.38 -0.17
N ALA A 71 -7.61 -9.84 1.04
CA ALA A 71 -8.42 -10.78 1.79
C ALA A 71 -8.29 -10.52 3.30
N GLY A 72 -9.37 -10.80 4.03
CA GLY A 72 -9.41 -10.63 5.47
C GLY A 72 -9.68 -9.19 5.92
N GLU A 73 -9.45 -8.94 7.21
CA GLU A 73 -9.81 -7.69 7.87
C GLU A 73 -8.76 -7.25 8.90
N PHE A 74 -8.51 -5.95 8.97
CA PHE A 74 -7.63 -5.30 9.94
C PHE A 74 -8.39 -4.24 10.72
N GLU A 75 -7.99 -4.02 11.96
CA GLU A 75 -8.36 -2.86 12.75
C GLU A 75 -7.12 -2.00 13.01
N HIS A 76 -7.27 -0.69 12.90
CA HIS A 76 -6.26 0.27 13.32
C HIS A 76 -6.74 1.08 14.51
N GLU A 77 -5.79 1.48 15.35
CA GLU A 77 -5.97 2.42 16.45
C GLU A 77 -4.73 3.30 16.55
N ASP A 78 -4.90 4.60 16.84
CA ASP A 78 -3.80 5.55 16.93
C ASP A 78 -3.77 6.36 18.24
N SER A 79 -2.66 7.06 18.44
CA SER A 79 -2.42 7.94 19.61
C SER A 79 -3.34 9.16 19.71
N THR A 80 -4.11 9.47 18.66
CA THR A 80 -5.16 10.50 18.68
C THR A 80 -6.51 9.95 19.16
N GLY A 81 -6.60 8.63 19.32
CA GLY A 81 -7.83 7.90 19.66
C GLY A 81 -8.66 7.52 18.44
N ALA A 82 -8.18 7.78 17.22
CA ALA A 82 -8.88 7.36 16.02
C ALA A 82 -8.77 5.85 15.86
N LYS A 83 -9.86 5.23 15.38
CA LYS A 83 -9.94 3.80 15.11
C LYS A 83 -10.67 3.56 13.81
N GLY A 84 -10.40 2.43 13.18
CA GLY A 84 -11.21 1.98 12.06
C GLY A 84 -10.87 0.57 11.61
N ARG A 85 -11.82 -0.02 10.88
CA ARG A 85 -11.70 -1.37 10.35
C ARG A 85 -11.58 -1.31 8.84
N MET A 86 -10.68 -2.12 8.28
CA MET A 86 -10.52 -2.34 6.85
C MET A 86 -10.97 -3.74 6.50
N SER A 87 -11.72 -3.90 5.43
CA SER A 87 -12.13 -5.20 4.90
C SER A 87 -11.55 -5.43 3.51
N SER A 88 -11.80 -6.62 2.97
CA SER A 88 -11.25 -7.03 1.68
C SER A 88 -11.61 -6.06 0.55
N GLY A 89 -10.58 -5.54 -0.12
CA GLY A 89 -10.68 -4.59 -1.22
C GLY A 89 -10.57 -3.12 -0.83
N ASP A 90 -10.52 -2.79 0.45
CA ASP A 90 -10.44 -1.42 0.96
C ASP A 90 -8.98 -0.92 0.95
N VAL A 91 -8.83 0.41 0.92
CA VAL A 91 -7.54 1.10 1.04
C VAL A 91 -7.57 2.07 2.20
N GLN A 92 -6.49 2.07 2.96
CA GLN A 92 -6.16 3.13 3.90
C GLN A 92 -4.91 3.83 3.42
N TRP A 93 -4.97 5.16 3.40
CA TRP A 93 -3.83 6.03 3.15
C TRP A 93 -3.63 6.93 4.36
N MET A 94 -2.61 6.66 5.15
CA MET A 94 -2.27 7.46 6.33
C MET A 94 -1.09 8.37 6.00
N LYS A 95 -1.26 9.68 6.20
CA LYS A 95 -0.17 10.66 6.21
C LYS A 95 0.30 10.84 7.64
N THR A 96 1.55 10.50 7.93
CA THR A 96 2.04 10.51 9.32
C THR A 96 2.51 11.89 9.77
N GLY A 97 2.89 12.75 8.83
CA GLY A 97 3.29 14.13 9.09
C GLY A 97 4.34 14.21 10.21
N GLY A 98 4.10 15.09 11.19
CA GLY A 98 4.98 15.33 12.33
C GLY A 98 5.18 14.14 13.27
N GLY A 99 4.36 13.10 13.16
CA GLY A 99 4.51 11.84 13.89
C GLY A 99 3.17 11.28 14.38
N ILE A 100 3.06 9.95 14.40
CA ILE A 100 1.92 9.22 14.95
C ILE A 100 2.40 7.89 15.55
N ILE A 101 1.79 7.45 16.65
CA ILE A 101 1.90 6.07 17.13
C ILE A 101 0.59 5.38 16.79
N HIS A 102 0.66 4.22 16.14
CA HIS A 102 -0.53 3.46 15.75
C HIS A 102 -0.28 1.96 15.79
N SER A 103 -1.35 1.18 15.80
CA SER A 103 -1.33 -0.27 15.67
C SER A 103 -2.20 -0.73 14.51
N GLU A 104 -1.83 -1.84 13.88
CA GLU A 104 -2.60 -2.51 12.82
C GLU A 104 -2.76 -3.98 13.22
N MET A 105 -3.92 -4.35 13.73
CA MET A 105 -4.19 -5.68 14.28
C MET A 105 -5.19 -6.45 13.42
N PRO A 106 -5.00 -7.75 13.15
CA PRO A 106 -6.01 -8.54 12.48
C PRO A 106 -7.34 -8.50 13.24
N ALA A 107 -8.43 -8.17 12.55
CA ALA A 107 -9.78 -8.11 13.13
C ALA A 107 -10.55 -9.44 13.00
N MET A 108 -9.84 -10.50 12.63
CA MET A 108 -10.33 -11.84 12.32
C MET A 108 -9.44 -12.90 12.97
N THR A 109 -10.03 -14.04 13.32
CA THR A 109 -9.33 -15.14 14.03
C THR A 109 -9.08 -16.37 13.17
N GLU A 110 -9.70 -16.46 12.00
CA GLU A 110 -9.61 -17.58 11.06
C GLU A 110 -9.72 -17.09 9.61
N GLY A 111 -9.20 -17.88 8.68
CA GLY A 111 -9.23 -17.60 7.24
C GLY A 111 -7.99 -16.89 6.74
N LYS A 112 -8.01 -16.54 5.45
CA LYS A 112 -6.88 -15.90 4.79
C LYS A 112 -6.80 -14.42 5.14
N LEU A 113 -5.62 -13.98 5.57
CA LEU A 113 -5.24 -12.57 5.56
C LEU A 113 -4.31 -12.33 4.37
N HIS A 114 -4.55 -11.28 3.59
CA HIS A 114 -3.69 -10.91 2.48
C HIS A 114 -3.84 -9.43 2.14
N GLY A 115 -2.72 -8.73 2.01
CA GLY A 115 -2.70 -7.36 1.57
C GLY A 115 -1.29 -6.86 1.29
N PHE A 116 -1.20 -5.58 0.98
CA PHE A 116 0.05 -4.90 0.73
C PHE A 116 0.16 -3.64 1.56
N GLN A 117 1.37 -3.30 1.98
CA GLN A 117 1.69 -2.00 2.56
C GLN A 117 2.83 -1.34 1.78
N LEU A 118 2.56 -0.12 1.30
CA LEU A 118 3.51 0.72 0.58
C LEU A 118 3.83 1.95 1.42
N TRP A 119 5.12 2.24 1.61
CA TRP A 119 5.55 3.50 2.21
C TRP A 119 5.98 4.48 1.14
N VAL A 120 5.47 5.71 1.26
CA VAL A 120 5.74 6.81 0.34
C VAL A 120 6.38 7.96 1.12
N ASN A 121 7.47 8.50 0.59
CA ASN A 121 8.17 9.64 1.15
C ASN A 121 7.31 10.89 1.03
N MET A 122 7.09 11.61 2.15
CA MET A 122 6.45 12.92 2.08
C MET A 122 7.45 14.00 1.63
N PRO A 123 7.04 14.98 0.81
CA PRO A 123 7.82 16.19 0.55
C PRO A 123 8.15 16.93 1.83
N ALA A 124 9.34 17.53 1.88
CA ALA A 124 9.88 18.21 3.07
C ALA A 124 8.87 19.18 3.72
N LYS A 125 8.17 19.99 2.92
CA LYS A 125 7.19 20.97 3.40
C LYS A 125 5.97 20.38 4.12
N LEU A 126 5.65 19.10 3.92
CA LEU A 126 4.50 18.44 4.55
C LEU A 126 4.89 17.46 5.67
N LYS A 127 6.18 17.17 5.87
CA LYS A 127 6.68 16.23 6.89
C LYS A 127 6.37 16.66 8.34
N MET A 128 5.87 17.88 8.55
CA MET A 128 5.50 18.40 9.87
C MET A 128 4.01 18.72 10.00
N ASN A 129 3.19 18.35 9.01
CA ASN A 129 1.74 18.49 9.11
C ASN A 129 1.16 17.58 10.20
N LYS A 130 -0.08 17.85 10.62
CA LYS A 130 -0.82 16.91 11.46
C LYS A 130 -1.07 15.59 10.70
N PRO A 131 -1.10 14.44 11.39
CA PRO A 131 -1.49 13.19 10.76
C PRO A 131 -2.89 13.27 10.14
N GLU A 132 -3.10 12.53 9.05
CA GLU A 132 -4.37 12.49 8.32
C GLU A 132 -4.62 11.07 7.80
N TYR A 133 -5.86 10.58 7.92
CA TYR A 133 -6.29 9.32 7.33
C TYR A 133 -7.23 9.57 6.17
N ILE A 134 -7.03 8.82 5.09
CA ILE A 134 -7.99 8.73 4.00
C ILE A 134 -8.36 7.26 3.82
N TYR A 135 -9.66 6.99 3.91
CA TYR A 135 -10.21 5.66 3.73
C TYR A 135 -10.95 5.60 2.40
N ILE A 136 -10.71 4.54 1.63
CA ILE A 136 -11.38 4.29 0.36
C ILE A 136 -12.08 2.94 0.44
N ASP A 137 -13.41 2.98 0.48
CA ASP A 137 -14.24 1.79 0.39
C ASP A 137 -14.11 1.16 -1.01
N SER A 138 -13.92 -0.15 -1.02
CA SER A 138 -13.73 -0.95 -2.22
C SER A 138 -14.82 -0.76 -3.29
N LYS A 139 -16.07 -0.46 -2.89
CA LYS A 139 -17.22 -0.24 -3.77
C LYS A 139 -17.19 1.13 -4.44
N GLN A 140 -16.51 2.10 -3.82
CA GLN A 140 -16.38 3.45 -4.35
C GLN A 140 -15.15 3.57 -5.27
N MET A 141 -14.22 2.61 -5.21
CA MET A 141 -12.96 2.67 -5.93
C MET A 141 -13.15 2.59 -7.44
N GLN A 142 -12.56 3.55 -8.15
CA GLN A 142 -12.63 3.59 -9.61
C GLN A 142 -11.89 2.39 -10.20
N THR A 143 -12.53 1.76 -11.18
CA THR A 143 -12.01 0.57 -11.84
C THR A 143 -12.02 0.75 -13.34
N HIS A 144 -10.88 0.51 -13.98
CA HIS A 144 -10.82 0.31 -15.42
C HIS A 144 -10.94 -1.18 -15.71
N LYS A 145 -11.74 -1.54 -16.72
CA LYS A 145 -11.90 -2.93 -17.15
C LYS A 145 -12.01 -3.00 -18.67
N ASP A 146 -11.22 -3.89 -19.26
CA ASP A 146 -11.33 -4.28 -20.67
C ASP A 146 -11.35 -5.83 -20.78
N SER A 147 -11.19 -6.36 -22.00
CA SER A 147 -11.16 -7.80 -22.26
C SER A 147 -9.98 -8.53 -21.59
N GLU A 148 -8.88 -7.82 -21.34
CA GLU A 148 -7.63 -8.40 -20.85
C GLU A 148 -7.50 -8.25 -19.34
N LYS A 149 -7.85 -7.08 -18.80
CA LYS A 149 -7.52 -6.69 -17.42
C LYS A 149 -8.66 -6.00 -16.68
N LYS A 150 -8.59 -6.10 -15.35
CA LYS A 150 -9.36 -5.30 -14.40
C LYS A 150 -8.36 -4.61 -13.49
N ILE A 151 -8.40 -3.29 -13.47
CA ILE A 151 -7.47 -2.44 -12.74
C ILE A 151 -8.23 -1.56 -11.77
N LYS A 152 -7.90 -1.63 -10.49
CA LYS A 152 -8.37 -0.66 -9.50
C LYS A 152 -7.39 0.53 -9.44
N ILE A 153 -7.92 1.74 -9.52
CA ILE A 153 -7.14 2.99 -9.47
C ILE A 153 -7.28 3.60 -8.09
N ILE A 154 -6.21 3.52 -7.29
CA ILE A 154 -6.17 4.10 -5.94
C ILE A 154 -5.89 5.61 -6.03
N ALA A 155 -4.83 5.96 -6.77
CA ALA A 155 -4.35 7.33 -6.94
C ALA A 155 -3.87 7.57 -8.37
N GLY A 156 -3.95 8.82 -8.83
CA GLY A 156 -3.59 9.22 -10.19
C GLY A 156 -4.69 8.95 -11.21
N LYS A 157 -4.32 8.94 -12.50
CA LYS A 157 -5.26 8.76 -13.61
C LYS A 157 -4.79 7.69 -14.57
N PHE A 158 -5.66 6.73 -14.88
CA PHE A 158 -5.43 5.72 -15.91
C PHE A 158 -6.51 5.80 -16.98
N LEU A 159 -6.10 6.13 -18.21
CA LEU A 159 -7.02 6.37 -19.33
C LEU A 159 -8.13 7.37 -18.93
N ASN A 160 -9.39 6.93 -18.95
CA ASN A 160 -10.56 7.74 -18.60
C ASN A 160 -11.01 7.56 -17.13
N SER A 161 -10.24 6.84 -16.32
CA SER A 161 -10.53 6.58 -14.90
C SER A 161 -9.55 7.32 -14.01
N GLU A 162 -10.03 8.00 -12.98
CA GLU A 162 -9.23 8.79 -12.03
C GLU A 162 -9.46 8.29 -10.60
N GLY A 163 -8.38 8.08 -9.84
CA GLY A 163 -8.46 7.65 -8.45
C GLY A 163 -9.08 8.71 -7.56
N GLN A 164 -9.70 8.30 -6.45
CA GLN A 164 -10.31 9.23 -5.50
C GLN A 164 -9.29 10.14 -4.81
N LEU A 165 -8.07 9.65 -4.66
CA LEU A 165 -6.99 10.41 -4.10
C LEU A 165 -6.41 11.37 -5.14
N LYS A 166 -6.83 12.63 -5.05
CA LYS A 166 -6.10 13.77 -5.60
C LYS A 166 -4.86 13.99 -4.76
N VAL A 167 -3.84 13.17 -4.99
CA VAL A 167 -2.58 13.33 -4.25
C VAL A 167 -1.92 14.61 -4.77
N ILE A 168 -2.04 15.69 -3.99
CA ILE A 168 -1.48 17.04 -4.23
C ILE A 168 0.03 17.00 -4.54
N MET A 169 0.68 15.88 -4.25
CA MET A 169 2.12 15.66 -4.34
C MET A 169 2.55 14.73 -5.47
N LEU A 170 1.61 14.03 -6.13
CA LEU A 170 1.91 12.99 -7.13
C LEU A 170 1.36 13.37 -8.51
N ASN A 171 1.73 14.53 -9.04
CA ASN A 171 1.45 14.89 -10.45
C ASN A 171 2.05 13.91 -11.48
N GLN A 172 2.73 12.83 -11.05
CA GLN A 172 3.47 11.91 -11.90
C GLN A 172 3.37 10.42 -11.51
N TYR A 173 2.50 10.02 -10.57
CA TYR A 173 2.45 8.62 -10.13
C TYR A 173 1.03 8.06 -10.16
N ILE A 174 0.89 6.85 -10.70
CA ILE A 174 -0.38 6.14 -10.75
C ILE A 174 -0.22 4.87 -9.91
N LEU A 175 -1.00 4.76 -8.82
CA LEU A 175 -1.07 3.53 -8.04
C LEU A 175 -2.22 2.68 -8.56
N MET A 176 -1.88 1.54 -9.16
CA MET A 176 -2.81 0.68 -9.90
C MET A 176 -2.65 -0.78 -9.52
N LEU A 177 -3.75 -1.46 -9.22
CA LEU A 177 -3.74 -2.89 -8.89
C LEU A 177 -4.37 -3.68 -10.02
N SER A 178 -3.66 -4.65 -10.59
CA SER A 178 -4.17 -5.53 -11.67
C SER A 178 -4.54 -6.89 -11.10
N LEU A 179 -5.76 -7.35 -11.37
CA LEU A 179 -6.31 -8.56 -10.74
C LEU A 179 -6.20 -9.84 -11.62
N LYS A 180 -5.26 -9.91 -12.59
CA LYS A 180 -5.06 -11.12 -13.42
C LYS A 180 -3.59 -11.55 -13.50
N LYS A 181 -3.31 -12.75 -12.96
CA LYS A 181 -2.12 -13.63 -13.12
C LYS A 181 -0.87 -12.97 -13.71
N ILE A 182 -0.04 -12.34 -12.88
CA ILE A 182 1.41 -12.14 -13.08
C ILE A 182 2.02 -12.17 -11.67
N LYS A 183 3.30 -12.51 -11.51
CA LYS A 183 3.92 -12.87 -10.22
C LYS A 183 4.99 -11.85 -9.76
N SER A 184 4.98 -10.62 -10.27
CA SER A 184 6.15 -9.73 -10.20
C SER A 184 5.80 -8.24 -10.13
N LEU A 185 6.62 -7.49 -9.38
CA LEU A 185 6.63 -6.02 -9.37
C LEU A 185 7.34 -5.50 -10.63
N ILE A 186 6.66 -4.65 -11.39
CA ILE A 186 7.22 -4.01 -12.59
C ILE A 186 7.45 -2.53 -12.29
N LEU A 187 8.70 -2.09 -12.27
CA LEU A 187 9.03 -0.67 -12.10
C LEU A 187 9.00 0.01 -13.48
N ILE A 188 8.05 0.92 -13.67
CA ILE A 188 7.89 1.70 -14.89
C ILE A 188 8.55 3.07 -14.65
N SER A 189 9.34 3.52 -15.63
CA SER A 189 10.31 4.64 -15.72
C SER A 189 10.26 5.86 -14.75
N HIS A 190 11.35 6.64 -14.73
CA HIS A 190 11.56 7.88 -13.94
C HIS A 190 10.50 8.99 -14.08
N LEU A 191 9.56 8.90 -15.02
CA LEU A 191 8.51 9.90 -15.26
C LEU A 191 7.11 9.40 -14.85
N LEU A 192 6.97 8.10 -14.57
CA LEU A 192 5.71 7.45 -14.23
C LEU A 192 6.02 6.13 -13.54
N THR A 193 5.97 6.06 -12.22
CA THR A 193 5.99 4.75 -11.54
C THR A 193 4.57 4.21 -11.46
N ILE A 194 4.38 3.06 -12.10
CA ILE A 194 3.20 2.21 -11.94
C ILE A 194 3.66 1.05 -11.06
N LEU A 195 3.16 0.98 -9.82
CA LEU A 195 3.29 -0.23 -9.02
C LEU A 195 2.15 -1.16 -9.42
N LEU A 196 2.45 -2.21 -10.17
CA LEU A 196 1.50 -3.27 -10.45
C LEU A 196 1.68 -4.36 -9.39
N PHE A 197 0.66 -4.57 -8.58
CA PHE A 197 0.55 -5.77 -7.76
C PHE A 197 -0.35 -6.73 -8.52
N ILE A 198 0.09 -7.97 -8.64
CA ILE A 198 -0.48 -8.95 -9.56
C ILE A 198 -0.47 -10.32 -8.89
#